data_AF-A0A1F2XD60-F1
#
_entry.id   AF-A0A1F2XD60-F1
#
_cell.length_a   1.000
_cell.length_b   1.000
_cell.length_c   1.000
_cell.angle_alpha   90.00
_cell.angle_beta   90.00
_cell.angle_gamma   90.00
#
_symmetry.space_group_name_H-M   'P 1'
#
loop_
_entity.id
_entity.type
_entity.pdbx_description
1 polymer ?
#
loop_
_entity_poly.entity_id
_entity_poly.type
_entity_poly.pdbx_seq_one_letter_code
_entity_poly.pdbx_strand_id
1 'polypeptide(L)'
;MSHWGDRLGAYLDGEVDEQTRTLIAEHLTGCGVCRSELADISWARSVVRDLPIIELPPGIVPGVFASRRRRRRAFRPAWAWAASAVTAAALTLGLVIAPGQADSTFELGSLVDRHVARVVLDPGISAIRGPVSGP
;
A
#
# COMPACT_ATOMS: atom_id res chain seq x y z
N MET A 1 16.06 -28.53 -9.13
CA MET A 1 15.22 -27.80 -10.11
C MET A 1 14.64 -26.61 -9.38
N SER A 2 15.04 -25.38 -9.72
CA SER A 2 14.52 -24.17 -9.08
C SER A 2 13.12 -23.85 -9.63
N HIS A 3 12.17 -23.65 -8.73
CA HIS A 3 10.84 -23.16 -9.05
C HIS A 3 10.84 -21.63 -8.97
N TRP A 4 10.22 -20.94 -9.92
CA TRP A 4 10.32 -19.47 -10.05
C TRP A 4 9.06 -18.70 -9.61
N GLY A 5 8.07 -19.37 -8.99
CA GLY A 5 6.76 -18.80 -8.65
C GLY A 5 6.79 -17.38 -8.08
N ASP A 6 7.62 -17.12 -7.05
CA ASP A 6 7.71 -15.81 -6.38
C ASP A 6 8.20 -14.66 -7.28
N ARG A 7 8.86 -14.98 -8.40
CA ARG A 7 9.43 -14.00 -9.34
C ARG A 7 8.61 -13.81 -10.61
N LEU A 8 7.59 -14.63 -10.86
CA LEU A 8 6.77 -14.55 -12.07
C LEU A 8 5.97 -13.25 -12.16
N GLY A 9 5.50 -12.72 -11.03
CA GLY A 9 4.86 -11.40 -10.95
C GLY A 9 5.80 -10.27 -11.40
N ALA A 10 6.98 -10.18 -10.78
CA ALA A 10 8.01 -9.21 -11.14
C ALA A 10 8.47 -9.36 -12.61
N TYR A 11 8.53 -10.60 -13.12
CA TYR A 11 8.81 -10.86 -14.54
C TYR A 11 7.74 -10.25 -15.46
N LEU A 12 6.45 -10.43 -15.14
CA LEU A 12 5.32 -9.85 -15.88
C LEU A 12 5.25 -8.32 -15.79
N ASP A 13 5.64 -7.75 -14.66
CA ASP A 13 5.71 -6.30 -14.45
C ASP A 13 6.97 -5.67 -15.06
N GLY A 14 7.93 -6.47 -15.53
CA GLY A 14 9.19 -5.99 -16.09
C GLY A 14 10.21 -5.54 -15.03
N GLU A 15 9.98 -5.88 -13.76
CA GLU A 15 10.78 -5.47 -12.61
C GLU A 15 11.98 -6.39 -12.31
N VAL A 16 12.24 -7.36 -13.20
CA VAL A 16 13.45 -8.18 -13.14
C VAL A 16 14.54 -7.60 -14.05
N ASP A 17 15.80 -7.80 -13.64
CA ASP A 17 16.96 -7.50 -14.48
C ASP A 17 17.03 -8.44 -15.69
N GLU A 18 17.83 -8.08 -16.69
CA GLU A 18 17.89 -8.80 -17.97
C GLU A 18 18.44 -10.24 -17.86
N GLN A 19 19.37 -10.47 -16.94
CA GLN A 19 19.91 -11.80 -16.69
C GLN A 19 18.82 -12.70 -16.09
N THR A 20 18.12 -12.21 -15.06
CA THR A 20 16.99 -12.92 -14.46
C THR A 20 15.87 -13.17 -15.49
N ARG A 21 15.57 -12.19 -16.34
CA ARG A 21 14.56 -12.34 -17.41
C ARG A 21 14.89 -13.49 -18.35
N THR A 22 16.15 -13.61 -18.77
CA THR A 22 16.62 -14.69 -19.65
C THR A 22 16.50 -16.06 -18.97
N LEU A 23 16.93 -16.17 -17.71
CA LEU A 23 16.84 -17.41 -16.94
C LEU A 23 15.39 -17.89 -16.73
N ILE A 24 14.47 -16.97 -16.45
CA ILE A 24 13.05 -17.29 -16.31
C ILE A 24 12.49 -17.73 -17.67
N ALA A 25 12.81 -17.02 -18.76
CA ALA A 25 12.36 -17.37 -20.10
C ALA A 25 12.83 -18.78 -20.52
N GLU A 26 14.10 -19.12 -20.27
CA GLU A 26 14.64 -20.45 -20.51
C GLU A 26 13.91 -21.51 -19.67
N HIS A 27 13.70 -21.26 -18.39
CA HIS A 27 12.98 -22.19 -17.50
C HIS A 27 11.54 -22.45 -17.96
N LEU A 28 10.84 -21.42 -18.45
CA LEU A 28 9.47 -21.53 -18.96
C LEU A 28 9.38 -22.41 -20.22
N THR A 29 10.48 -22.68 -20.93
CA THR A 29 10.47 -23.66 -22.03
C THR A 29 10.31 -25.10 -21.52
N GLY A 30 10.90 -25.42 -20.36
CA GLY A 30 10.94 -26.78 -19.81
C GLY A 30 9.93 -27.07 -18.70
N CYS A 31 9.41 -26.05 -18.00
CA CYS A 31 8.57 -26.23 -16.83
C CYS A 31 7.08 -25.92 -17.10
N GLY A 32 6.24 -26.96 -17.09
CA GLY A 32 4.78 -26.80 -17.25
C GLY A 32 4.11 -26.09 -16.08
N VAL A 33 4.58 -26.33 -14.85
CA VAL A 33 4.02 -25.74 -13.61
C VAL A 33 4.21 -24.23 -13.59
N CYS A 34 5.43 -23.74 -13.86
CA CYS A 34 5.67 -22.29 -13.91
C CYS A 34 4.94 -21.62 -15.08
N ARG A 35 4.68 -22.34 -16.19
CA ARG A 35 3.85 -21.81 -17.28
C ARG A 35 2.38 -21.67 -16.87
N SER A 36 1.82 -22.64 -16.15
CA SER A 36 0.44 -22.53 -15.65
C SER A 36 0.31 -21.40 -14.63
N GLU A 37 1.27 -21.28 -13.71
CA GLU A 37 1.26 -20.17 -12.74
C GLU A 37 1.38 -18.80 -13.42
N LEU A 38 2.25 -18.67 -14.42
CA LEU A 38 2.37 -17.44 -15.20
C LEU A 38 1.04 -17.10 -15.91
N ALA A 39 0.36 -18.10 -16.46
CA ALA A 39 -0.93 -17.94 -17.11
C ALA A 39 -1.99 -17.46 -16.10
N ASP A 40 -2.08 -18.08 -14.93
CA ASP A 40 -3.03 -17.70 -13.86
C ASP A 40 -2.83 -16.25 -13.40
N ILE A 41 -1.57 -15.84 -13.18
CA ILE A 41 -1.23 -14.46 -12.81
C ILE A 41 -1.60 -13.49 -13.93
N SER A 42 -1.29 -13.84 -15.19
CA SER A 42 -1.62 -13.00 -16.34
C SER A 42 -3.12 -12.80 -16.53
N TRP A 43 -3.91 -13.85 -16.29
CA TRP A 43 -5.37 -13.81 -16.35
C TRP A 43 -5.96 -12.95 -15.24
N ALA A 44 -5.50 -13.13 -14.00
CA ALA A 44 -5.95 -12.28 -12.89
C ALA A 44 -5.68 -10.80 -13.18
N ARG A 45 -4.51 -10.48 -13.75
CA ARG A 45 -4.14 -9.12 -14.16
C ARG A 45 -5.04 -8.57 -15.27
N SER A 46 -5.42 -9.37 -16.26
CA SER A 46 -6.32 -8.90 -17.32
C SER A 46 -7.71 -8.58 -16.76
N VAL A 47 -8.25 -9.44 -15.89
CA VAL A 47 -9.54 -9.22 -15.24
C VAL A 47 -9.54 -7.91 -14.45
N VAL A 48 -8.48 -7.65 -13.65
CA VAL A 48 -8.37 -6.39 -12.89
C VAL A 48 -8.32 -5.16 -13.80
N ARG A 49 -7.65 -5.27 -14.96
CA ARG A 49 -7.55 -4.17 -15.94
C ARG A 49 -8.85 -3.91 -16.69
N ASP A 50 -9.70 -4.93 -16.81
CA ASP A 50 -10.99 -4.84 -17.48
C ASP A 50 -12.09 -4.26 -16.57
N LEU A 51 -11.78 -3.95 -15.29
CA LEU A 51 -12.75 -3.32 -14.39
C LEU A 51 -13.20 -1.95 -14.95
N PRO A 52 -14.51 -1.64 -14.85
CA PRO A 52 -15.03 -0.36 -15.28
C PRO A 52 -14.44 0.77 -14.42
N ILE A 53 -14.05 1.86 -15.09
CA ILE A 53 -13.69 3.10 -14.39
C ILE A 53 -14.98 3.72 -13.87
N ILE A 54 -15.12 3.80 -12.55
CA ILE A 54 -16.27 4.42 -11.89
C ILE A 54 -15.97 5.90 -11.68
N GLU A 55 -16.82 6.77 -12.21
CA GLU A 55 -16.74 8.21 -11.92
C GLU A 55 -17.08 8.48 -10.45
N LEU A 56 -16.25 9.27 -9.80
CA LEU A 56 -16.43 9.59 -8.39
C LEU A 56 -17.59 10.60 -8.22
N PRO A 57 -18.60 10.32 -7.37
CA PRO A 57 -19.71 11.25 -7.15
C PRO A 57 -19.25 12.67 -6.75
N PRO A 58 -19.91 13.72 -7.26
CA PRO A 58 -19.57 15.09 -6.90
C PRO A 58 -19.74 15.31 -5.39
N GLY A 59 -18.81 16.04 -4.77
CA GLY A 59 -18.84 16.38 -3.34
C GLY A 59 -18.00 15.49 -2.42
N ILE A 60 -17.52 14.33 -2.87
CA ILE A 60 -16.63 13.46 -2.06
C ILE A 60 -15.25 14.10 -1.90
N VAL A 61 -14.62 14.54 -3.00
CA VAL A 61 -13.26 15.09 -3.00
C VAL A 61 -13.12 16.36 -2.14
N PRO A 62 -14.02 17.38 -2.25
CA PRO A 62 -13.94 18.59 -1.44
C PRO A 62 -14.01 18.33 0.08
N GLY A 63 -14.83 17.37 0.52
CA GLY A 63 -15.02 17.04 1.94
C GLY A 63 -13.75 16.48 2.60
N VAL A 64 -12.99 15.66 1.88
CA VAL A 64 -11.75 15.05 2.38
C VAL A 64 -10.67 16.11 2.62
N PHE A 65 -10.49 17.06 1.69
CA PHE A 65 -9.48 18.11 1.84
C PHE A 65 -9.90 19.24 2.80
N ALA A 66 -11.20 19.57 2.87
CA ALA A 66 -11.71 20.61 3.75
C ALA A 66 -11.53 20.26 5.24
N SER A 67 -11.71 19.00 5.61
CA SER A 67 -11.55 18.52 6.99
C SER A 67 -10.12 18.68 7.51
N ARG A 68 -9.11 18.44 6.66
CA ARG A 68 -7.68 18.59 6.99
C ARG A 68 -7.30 20.05 7.23
N ARG A 69 -7.88 20.98 6.46
CA ARG A 69 -7.63 22.42 6.60
C ARG A 69 -8.29 23.00 7.86
N ARG A 70 -9.51 22.54 8.22
CA ARG A 70 -10.18 22.96 9.47
C ARG A 70 -9.39 22.53 10.71
N ARG A 71 -8.87 21.30 10.77
CA ARG A 71 -8.02 20.86 11.90
C ARG A 71 -6.77 21.74 12.03
N ARG A 72 -6.03 22.00 10.96
CA ARG A 72 -4.82 22.85 11.02
C ARG A 72 -5.11 24.28 11.49
N ARG A 73 -6.31 24.82 11.22
CA ARG A 73 -6.70 26.17 11.64
C ARG A 73 -7.23 26.21 13.09
N ALA A 74 -7.94 25.17 13.52
CA ALA A 74 -8.45 25.03 14.88
C ALA A 74 -7.35 24.82 15.94
N PHE A 75 -6.19 24.27 15.53
CA PHE A 75 -5.02 24.06 16.38
C PHE A 75 -3.97 25.18 16.29
N ARG A 76 -4.31 26.40 15.83
CA ARG A 76 -3.44 27.59 16.04
C ARG A 76 -3.97 28.33 17.26
N PRO A 77 -3.54 27.96 18.48
CA PRO A 77 -4.15 28.55 19.65
C PRO A 77 -3.64 29.99 19.77
N ALA A 78 -4.53 30.93 20.14
CA ALA A 78 -4.27 32.37 20.05
C ALA A 78 -3.06 32.84 20.89
N TRP A 79 -2.67 32.07 21.90
CA TRP A 79 -1.47 32.26 22.73
C TRP A 79 -0.14 31.91 22.02
N ALA A 80 -0.15 31.35 20.81
CA ALA A 80 1.06 31.05 20.04
C ALA A 80 1.91 32.30 19.72
N TRP A 81 1.32 33.50 19.79
CA TRP A 81 2.04 34.77 19.65
C TRP A 81 2.58 35.34 20.98
N ALA A 82 2.18 34.78 22.13
CA ALA A 82 2.56 35.25 23.47
C ALA A 82 3.75 34.48 24.08
N ALA A 83 4.29 33.48 23.38
CA ALA A 83 5.36 32.61 23.88
C ALA A 83 6.76 32.96 23.31
N SER A 84 7.07 34.24 23.09
CA SER A 84 8.41 34.65 22.62
C SER A 84 9.44 34.88 23.73
N ALA A 85 9.07 34.87 25.02
CA ALA A 85 10.01 35.17 26.11
C ALA A 85 10.37 33.97 27.03
N VAL A 86 9.66 32.85 26.97
CA VAL A 86 9.88 31.70 27.89
C VAL A 86 10.53 30.48 27.22
N THR A 87 10.66 30.48 25.90
CA THR A 87 11.14 29.31 25.13
C THR A 87 12.63 29.00 25.28
N ALA A 88 13.48 29.97 25.66
CA ALA A 88 14.93 29.73 25.75
C ALA A 88 15.34 28.82 26.92
N ALA A 89 14.66 28.90 28.07
CA ALA A 89 15.04 28.15 29.28
C ALA A 89 14.46 26.73 29.33
N ALA A 90 13.31 26.48 28.68
CA ALA A 90 12.69 25.16 28.68
C ALA A 90 13.30 24.20 27.65
N LEU A 91 13.87 24.73 26.54
CA LEU A 91 14.53 23.93 25.52
C LEU A 91 15.84 23.29 26.01
N THR A 92 16.57 23.93 26.90
CA THR A 92 17.82 23.38 27.46
C THR A 92 17.56 22.27 28.47
N LEU A 93 16.50 22.38 29.29
CA LEU A 93 16.16 21.36 30.28
C LEU A 93 15.53 20.10 29.63
N GLY A 94 14.72 20.27 28.59
CA GLY A 94 14.08 19.16 27.88
C GLY A 94 15.07 18.27 27.11
N LEU A 95 16.15 18.85 26.55
CA LEU A 95 17.16 18.13 25.79
C LEU A 95 18.04 17.21 26.67
N VAL A 96 18.12 17.50 27.97
CA VAL A 96 18.92 16.71 28.93
C VAL A 96 18.13 15.53 29.51
N ILE A 97 16.80 15.60 29.54
CA ILE A 97 15.95 14.63 30.28
C ILE A 97 15.16 13.69 29.35
N ALA A 98 14.95 14.03 28.08
CA ALA A 98 14.18 13.19 27.17
C ALA A 98 15.05 12.08 26.54
N PRO A 99 14.91 10.79 26.90
CA PRO A 99 15.35 9.73 26.00
C PRO A 99 14.59 9.91 24.69
N GLY A 100 15.32 9.86 23.57
CA GLY A 100 14.81 10.11 22.23
C GLY A 100 13.45 9.44 22.04
N GLN A 101 12.42 10.27 21.87
CA GLN A 101 11.08 9.78 21.65
C GLN A 101 11.12 8.91 20.41
N ALA A 102 10.81 7.64 20.66
CA ALA A 102 10.82 6.55 19.72
C ALA A 102 10.36 7.01 18.35
N ASP A 103 11.14 6.59 17.36
CA ASP A 103 10.79 6.63 15.96
C ASP A 103 9.29 6.42 15.84
N SER A 104 8.62 7.42 15.27
CA SER A 104 7.29 7.21 14.70
C SER A 104 7.51 6.32 13.47
N THR A 105 7.86 5.06 13.70
CA THR A 105 7.86 4.04 12.66
C THR A 105 6.43 4.02 12.17
N PHE A 106 6.28 4.54 10.97
CA PHE A 106 5.05 4.41 10.22
C PHE A 106 4.88 2.90 9.99
N GLU A 107 4.16 2.26 10.91
CA GLU A 107 4.01 0.81 10.91
C GLU A 107 3.11 0.44 9.74
N LEU A 108 3.74 0.06 8.62
CA LEU A 108 3.05 -0.35 7.38
C LEU A 108 1.96 -1.39 7.66
N GLY A 109 2.15 -2.26 8.66
CA GLY A 109 1.16 -3.24 9.09
C GLY A 109 -0.20 -2.63 9.42
N SER A 110 -0.23 -1.48 10.10
CA SER A 110 -1.48 -0.81 10.47
C SER A 110 -2.28 -0.23 9.30
N LEU A 111 -1.63 -0.03 8.14
CA LEU A 111 -2.28 0.35 6.89
C LEU A 111 -2.75 -0.87 6.10
N VAL A 112 -1.96 -1.95 6.09
CA VAL A 112 -2.36 -3.23 5.48
C VAL A 112 -3.64 -3.74 6.16
N ASP A 113 -3.69 -3.76 7.48
CA ASP A 113 -4.87 -4.20 8.24
C ASP A 113 -6.13 -3.38 7.92
N ARG A 114 -5.96 -2.06 7.79
CA ARG A 114 -7.07 -1.16 7.41
C ARG A 114 -7.53 -1.36 5.96
N HIS A 115 -6.61 -1.70 5.06
CA HIS A 115 -6.94 -1.95 3.66
C HIS A 115 -7.67 -3.29 3.50
N VAL A 116 -7.16 -4.34 4.15
CA VAL A 116 -7.78 -5.69 4.17
C VAL A 116 -9.19 -5.62 4.74
N ALA A 117 -9.39 -4.91 5.86
CA ALA A 117 -10.72 -4.75 6.45
C ALA A 117 -11.74 -4.08 5.50
N ARG A 118 -11.31 -3.16 4.63
CA ARG A 118 -12.19 -2.55 3.63
C ARG A 118 -12.49 -3.48 2.45
N VAL A 119 -11.48 -4.18 1.96
CA VAL A 119 -11.61 -5.12 0.84
C VAL A 119 -12.56 -6.26 1.19
N VAL A 120 -12.51 -6.78 2.42
CA VAL A 120 -13.40 -7.86 2.89
C VAL A 120 -14.86 -7.43 3.01
N LEU A 121 -15.12 -6.14 3.28
CA LEU A 121 -16.47 -5.60 3.46
C LEU A 121 -17.11 -5.16 2.14
N ASP A 122 -16.39 -5.19 1.02
CA ASP A 122 -16.97 -4.88 -0.29
C ASP A 122 -17.69 -6.12 -0.87
N PRO A 123 -19.03 -6.08 -1.04
CA PRO A 123 -19.79 -7.23 -1.54
C PRO A 123 -19.40 -7.65 -2.96
N GLY A 124 -18.68 -6.79 -3.71
CA GLY A 124 -18.22 -7.08 -5.06
C GLY A 124 -17.17 -8.19 -5.17
N ILE A 125 -16.34 -8.39 -4.15
CA ILE A 125 -15.22 -9.36 -4.20
C ILE A 125 -15.66 -10.78 -3.86
N SER A 126 -16.68 -10.93 -3.00
CA SER A 126 -17.25 -12.26 -2.67
C SER A 126 -17.85 -12.97 -3.89
N ALA A 127 -18.23 -12.23 -4.93
CA ALA A 127 -18.79 -12.79 -6.16
C ALA A 127 -17.75 -13.45 -7.09
N ILE A 128 -16.45 -13.21 -6.89
CA ILE A 128 -15.37 -13.70 -7.79
C ILE A 128 -14.85 -15.07 -7.35
N ARG A 129 -15.28 -15.60 -6.18
CA ARG A 129 -14.88 -16.93 -5.71
C ARG A 129 -15.62 -18.03 -6.50
N GLY A 130 -15.12 -18.36 -7.69
CA GLY A 130 -15.51 -19.56 -8.42
C GLY A 130 -15.21 -20.85 -7.63
N PRO A 131 -15.82 -21.99 -7.98
CA PRO A 131 -15.64 -23.23 -7.25
C PRO A 131 -14.16 -23.66 -7.29
N VAL A 132 -13.50 -23.58 -6.14
CA VAL A 132 -12.20 -24.22 -5.90
C VAL A 132 -12.39 -25.72 -6.03
N SER A 133 -12.00 -26.26 -7.18
CA SER A 133 -11.87 -27.70 -7.39
C SER A 133 -10.56 -28.13 -6.74
N GLY A 134 -10.64 -28.69 -5.53
CA GLY A 134 -9.52 -29.36 -4.86
C GLY A 134 -9.34 -30.80 -5.37
N PRO A 135 -8.16 -31.41 -5.16
CA PRO A 135 -7.88 -32.79 -5.54
C PRO A 135 -8.72 -33.82 -4.77
#